data_AF-A0A382WYY0-F1
#
_entry.id   AF-A0A382WYY0-F1
#
_cell.length_a   1.000
_cell.length_b   1.000
_cell.length_c   1.000
_cell.angle_alpha   90.00
_cell.angle_beta   90.00
_cell.angle_gamma   90.00
#
_symmetry.space_group_name_H-M   'P 1'
#
loop_
_entity.id
_entity.type
_entity.pdbx_description
1 polymer ?
#
loop_
_entity_poly.entity_id
_entity_poly.type
_entity_poly.pdbx_seq_one_letter_code
_entity_poly.pdbx_strand_id
1 'polypeptide(L)'
;MSEEIEEKKEPEAPEEDVPTPEVEPEVNMDADGQWFVVRVQSGREEQVRDGLKRRVRSAGLKEKVTNVVVPTEKVTEIRSGRKAIRDKKLYPGYLMIQMVQDDGEPNKDAWFLIRETPGIG
;
A
#
# COMPACT_ATOMS: atom_id res chain seq x y z
N MET A 1 0.79 33.90 54.56
CA MET A 1 -0.31 33.19 53.88
C MET A 1 0.33 32.25 52.86
N SER A 2 0.23 30.96 53.16
CA SER A 2 -0.22 29.87 52.28
C SER A 2 0.43 29.66 50.90
N GLU A 3 1.08 28.49 50.81
CA GLU A 3 0.81 27.35 49.91
C GLU A 3 1.03 27.44 48.37
N GLU A 4 1.92 26.54 47.94
CA GLU A 4 1.78 25.45 46.95
C GLU A 4 1.69 25.66 45.42
N ILE A 5 2.67 25.00 44.76
CA ILE A 5 2.60 24.00 43.67
C ILE A 5 2.48 24.46 42.19
N GLU A 6 3.60 24.20 41.47
CA GLU A 6 3.77 23.44 40.22
C GLU A 6 2.77 23.64 39.06
N GLU A 7 3.27 23.99 37.87
CA GLU A 7 3.15 23.07 36.72
C GLU A 7 4.17 23.38 35.62
N LYS A 8 4.72 22.29 35.08
CA LYS A 8 5.81 22.16 34.13
C LYS A 8 5.29 22.37 32.70
N LYS A 9 5.93 23.22 31.90
CA LYS A 9 5.71 23.23 30.43
C LYS A 9 7.05 23.15 29.71
N GLU A 10 7.35 21.97 29.20
CA GLU A 10 8.45 21.70 28.27
C GLU A 10 8.28 22.55 26.99
N PRO A 11 9.38 23.08 26.42
CA PRO A 11 9.30 23.88 25.22
C PRO A 11 9.04 23.00 23.98
N GLU A 12 8.04 23.39 23.20
CA GLU A 12 7.79 22.88 21.85
C GLU A 12 9.04 23.05 20.97
N ALA A 13 9.52 21.93 20.43
CA ALA A 13 10.55 21.89 19.40
C ALA A 13 9.90 22.19 18.02
N PRO A 14 10.63 22.83 17.10
CA PRO A 14 10.06 23.56 15.97
C PRO A 14 9.53 22.65 14.85
N GLU A 15 8.51 23.16 14.16
CA GLU A 15 7.98 22.67 12.89
C GLU A 15 9.08 22.69 11.80
N GLU A 16 9.64 21.53 11.48
CA GLU A 16 10.27 21.31 10.17
C GLU A 16 9.45 20.27 9.42
N ASP A 17 8.71 20.78 8.43
CA ASP A 17 8.38 20.20 7.13
C ASP A 17 8.90 18.78 6.91
N VAL A 18 8.18 17.80 7.45
CA VAL A 18 8.24 16.44 6.95
C VAL A 18 6.95 16.28 6.16
N PRO A 19 6.99 16.19 4.82
CA PRO A 19 5.84 15.66 4.11
C PRO A 19 5.76 14.20 4.55
N THR A 20 4.95 13.92 5.57
CA THR A 20 4.46 12.58 5.84
C THR A 20 3.81 12.14 4.54
N PRO A 21 4.32 11.11 3.81
CA PRO A 21 3.49 10.48 2.82
C PRO A 21 2.44 9.71 3.62
N GLU A 22 1.42 10.43 4.03
CA GLU A 22 0.11 9.94 4.39
C GLU A 22 -0.48 9.36 3.11
N VAL A 23 0.09 8.21 2.68
CA VAL A 23 -0.59 7.33 1.76
C VAL A 23 -1.60 6.59 2.63
N GLU A 24 -2.64 7.32 3.04
CA GLU A 24 -3.94 6.70 3.19
C GLU A 24 -4.14 5.93 1.90
N PRO A 25 -4.30 4.60 1.91
CA PRO A 25 -4.75 3.95 0.72
C PRO A 25 -6.12 4.56 0.48
N GLU A 26 -6.25 5.37 -0.59
CA GLU A 26 -7.53 5.70 -1.19
C GLU A 26 -8.14 4.38 -1.67
N VAL A 27 -8.61 3.58 -0.71
CA VAL A 27 -9.51 2.48 -0.95
C VAL A 27 -10.77 3.19 -1.36
N ASN A 28 -10.97 3.34 -2.67
CA ASN A 28 -12.26 3.66 -3.22
C ASN A 28 -13.23 2.58 -2.70
N MET A 29 -13.89 2.87 -1.59
CA MET A 29 -14.92 2.03 -0.98
C MET A 29 -16.19 2.04 -1.86
N ASP A 30 -16.29 3.01 -2.76
CA ASP A 30 -17.41 3.24 -3.68
C ASP A 30 -17.17 2.69 -5.10
N ALA A 31 -16.07 1.97 -5.33
CA ALA A 31 -15.89 1.24 -6.58
C ALA A 31 -16.36 -0.20 -6.38
N ASP A 32 -17.32 -0.67 -7.18
CA ASP A 32 -17.83 -2.06 -7.27
C ASP A 32 -16.73 -3.08 -7.64
N GLY A 33 -15.71 -3.17 -6.79
CA GLY A 33 -14.50 -3.92 -7.02
C GLY A 33 -14.22 -4.87 -5.86
N GLN A 34 -14.17 -6.17 -6.17
CA GLN A 34 -13.83 -7.19 -5.20
C GLN A 34 -12.31 -7.32 -5.05
N TRP A 35 -11.86 -7.57 -3.82
CA TRP A 35 -10.45 -7.84 -3.54
C TRP A 35 -10.12 -9.31 -3.81
N PHE A 36 -8.99 -9.51 -4.49
CA PHE A 36 -8.41 -10.79 -4.79
C PHE A 36 -6.99 -10.84 -4.25
N VAL A 37 -6.62 -12.00 -3.69
CA VAL A 37 -5.27 -12.25 -3.20
C VAL A 37 -4.57 -13.18 -4.18
N VAL A 38 -3.37 -12.78 -4.60
CA VAL A 38 -2.56 -13.51 -5.57
C VAL A 38 -1.21 -13.82 -4.95
N ARG A 39 -0.72 -15.04 -5.20
CA ARG A 39 0.62 -15.44 -4.77
C ARG A 39 1.64 -14.95 -5.79
N VAL A 40 2.72 -14.38 -5.27
CA VAL A 40 3.82 -13.84 -6.07
C VAL A 40 5.16 -14.35 -5.57
N GLN A 41 6.18 -14.27 -6.41
CA GLN A 41 7.53 -14.63 -6.01
C GLN A 41 8.04 -13.68 -4.91
N SER A 42 8.35 -14.25 -3.74
CA SER A 42 8.88 -13.50 -2.59
C SER A 42 10.12 -12.70 -2.97
N GLY A 43 10.18 -11.44 -2.53
CA GLY A 43 11.30 -10.53 -2.83
C GLY A 43 11.15 -9.74 -4.13
N ARG A 44 10.19 -10.09 -5.00
CA ARG A 44 9.86 -9.32 -6.21
C ARG A 44 8.48 -8.67 -6.17
N GLU A 45 7.78 -8.64 -5.03
CA GLU A 45 6.39 -8.18 -4.97
C GLU A 45 6.23 -6.73 -5.46
N GLU A 46 7.16 -5.83 -5.11
CA GLU A 46 7.12 -4.45 -5.60
C GLU A 46 7.33 -4.34 -7.11
N GLN A 47 8.29 -5.10 -7.66
CA GLN A 47 8.52 -5.13 -9.09
C GLN A 47 7.32 -5.71 -9.84
N VAL A 48 6.68 -6.75 -9.28
CA VAL A 48 5.46 -7.35 -9.82
C VAL A 48 4.31 -6.37 -9.75
N ARG A 49 4.11 -5.65 -8.63
CA ARG A 49 3.11 -4.58 -8.49
C ARG A 49 3.27 -3.53 -9.59
N ASP A 50 4.47 -3.02 -9.78
CA ASP A 50 4.74 -1.95 -10.73
C ASP A 50 4.64 -2.43 -12.18
N GLY A 51 5.11 -3.64 -12.45
CA GLY A 51 4.96 -4.32 -13.73
C GLY A 51 3.50 -4.59 -14.09
N LEU A 52 2.70 -5.02 -13.11
CA LEU A 52 1.26 -5.24 -13.26
C LEU A 52 0.54 -3.92 -13.53
N LYS A 53 0.77 -2.88 -12.71
CA LYS A 53 0.20 -1.54 -12.92
C LYS A 53 0.53 -1.00 -14.32
N ARG A 54 1.75 -1.21 -14.81
CA ARG A 54 2.14 -0.82 -16.16
C ARG A 54 1.36 -1.59 -17.23
N ARG A 55 1.25 -2.91 -17.10
CA ARG A 55 0.49 -3.76 -18.03
C ARG A 55 -1.00 -3.41 -18.06
N VAL A 56 -1.62 -3.22 -16.90
CA VAL A 56 -3.01 -2.79 -16.77
C VAL A 56 -3.25 -1.47 -17.52
N ARG A 57 -2.36 -0.49 -17.34
CA ARG A 57 -2.43 0.78 -18.07
C ARG A 57 -2.27 0.60 -19.59
N SER A 58 -1.31 -0.22 -20.02
CA SER A 58 -1.07 -0.49 -21.44
C SER A 58 -2.21 -1.25 -22.11
N ALA A 59 -2.91 -2.13 -21.38
CA ALA A 59 -4.08 -2.86 -21.87
C ALA A 59 -5.39 -2.06 -21.78
N GLY A 60 -5.37 -0.84 -21.24
CA GLY A 60 -6.57 -0.03 -21.04
C GLY A 60 -7.52 -0.57 -19.96
N LEU A 61 -7.08 -1.53 -19.13
CA LEU A 61 -7.91 -2.18 -18.12
C LEU A 61 -7.89 -1.44 -16.77
N LYS A 62 -7.52 -0.15 -16.75
CA LYS A 62 -7.44 0.65 -15.50
C LYS A 62 -8.80 0.77 -14.81
N GLU A 63 -9.88 0.76 -15.59
CA GLU A 63 -11.25 0.79 -15.07
C GLU A 63 -11.65 -0.56 -14.44
N LYS A 64 -11.04 -1.66 -14.89
CA LYS A 64 -11.29 -3.01 -14.38
C LYS A 64 -10.40 -3.38 -13.20
N VAL A 65 -9.15 -2.90 -13.16
CA VAL A 65 -8.21 -3.12 -12.05
C VAL A 65 -7.94 -1.78 -11.36
N THR A 66 -8.67 -1.54 -10.28
CA THR A 66 -8.70 -0.25 -9.59
C THR A 66 -7.47 -0.06 -8.70
N ASN A 67 -7.16 -1.08 -7.89
CA ASN A 67 -6.11 -1.00 -6.88
C ASN A 67 -5.20 -2.24 -6.88
N VAL A 68 -3.91 -2.01 -6.64
CA VAL A 68 -2.89 -3.05 -6.55
C VAL A 68 -1.97 -2.68 -5.38
N VAL A 69 -2.05 -3.47 -4.30
CA VAL A 69 -1.40 -3.20 -3.01
C VAL A 69 -0.54 -4.40 -2.62
N VAL A 70 0.65 -4.11 -2.08
CA VAL A 70 1.50 -5.13 -1.45
C VAL A 70 1.34 -4.98 0.06
N PRO A 71 1.07 -6.06 0.81
CA PRO A 71 0.92 -6.00 2.27
C PRO A 71 2.29 -5.80 2.95
N THR A 72 2.72 -4.56 2.99
CA THR A 72 3.93 -4.08 3.68
C THR A 72 3.55 -3.07 4.74
N GLU A 73 4.13 -3.18 5.93
CA GLU A 73 3.99 -2.23 7.01
C GLU A 73 5.21 -1.31 7.04
N LYS A 74 4.98 0.01 7.03
CA LYS A 74 6.03 1.01 7.19
C LYS A 74 6.38 1.12 8.67
N VAL A 75 7.53 0.60 9.07
CA VAL A 75 8.07 0.79 10.42
C VAL A 75 9.09 1.92 10.40
N THR A 76 8.90 2.89 11.30
CA THR A 76 9.86 3.98 11.50
C THR A 76 10.85 3.53 12.57
N GLU A 77 12.08 3.23 12.16
CA GLU A 77 13.16 2.88 13.08
C GLU A 77 14.06 4.11 13.26
N ILE A 78 14.23 4.55 14.51
CA ILE A 78 15.15 5.65 14.83
C ILE A 78 16.52 5.01 15.06
N ARG A 79 17.43 5.17 14.09
CA ARG A 79 18.80 4.66 14.22
C ARG A 79 19.77 5.83 14.13
N SER A 80 20.53 6.04 15.20
CA SER A 80 21.54 7.11 15.31
C SER A 80 20.96 8.52 15.14
N GLY A 81 19.78 8.79 15.70
CA GLY A 81 19.14 10.12 15.66
C GLY A 81 18.47 10.49 14.33
N ARG A 82 18.53 9.64 13.30
CA ARG A 82 17.78 9.83 12.04
C ARG A 82 16.60 8.86 11.99
N LYS A 83 15.41 9.37 11.67
CA LYS A 83 14.22 8.56 11.38
C LYS A 83 14.45 7.83 10.06
N ALA A 84 14.60 6.51 10.10
CA ALA A 84 14.69 5.68 8.92
C ALA A 84 13.36 4.92 8.75
N ILE A 85 12.65 5.19 7.65
CA ILE A 85 11.46 4.43 7.28
C ILE A 85 11.93 3.14 6.63
N ARG A 86 11.57 1.99 7.21
CA ARG A 86 11.76 0.68 6.60
C ARG A 86 10.42 0.03 6.33
N ASP A 87 10.24 -0.44 5.10
CA ASP A 87 9.09 -1.26 4.74
C ASP A 87 9.33 -2.70 5.21
N LYS A 88 8.62 -3.14 6.24
CA LYS A 88 8.60 -4.53 6.71
C LYS A 88 7.47 -5.27 6.02
N LYS A 89 7.78 -6.34 5.31
CA LYS A 89 6.79 -7.17 4.61
C LYS A 89 6.04 -8.03 5.64
N LEU A 90 4.72 -7.87 5.74
CA LEU A 90 3.89 -8.68 6.66
C LEU A 90 3.65 -10.07 6.08
N TYR A 91 3.37 -10.13 4.78
CA TYR A 91 3.10 -11.37 4.05
C TYR A 91 4.00 -11.46 2.81
N PRO A 92 5.25 -11.95 2.93
CA PRO A 92 6.12 -12.11 1.78
C PRO A 92 5.52 -13.14 0.81
N GLY A 93 5.45 -12.77 -0.47
CA GLY A 93 4.88 -13.59 -1.54
C GLY A 93 3.38 -13.40 -1.76
N TYR A 94 2.77 -12.35 -1.23
CA TYR A 94 1.35 -12.04 -1.46
C TYR A 94 1.16 -10.64 -2.04
N LEU A 95 0.15 -10.51 -2.90
CA LEU A 95 -0.26 -9.26 -3.51
C LEU A 95 -1.79 -9.17 -3.53
N MET A 96 -2.32 -8.01 -3.15
CA MET A 96 -3.76 -7.74 -3.12
C MET A 96 -4.15 -6.89 -4.32
N ILE A 97 -5.17 -7.32 -5.05
CA ILE A 97 -5.64 -6.68 -6.26
C ILE A 97 -7.14 -6.45 -6.14
N GLN A 98 -7.58 -5.22 -6.30
CA GLN A 98 -8.99 -4.89 -6.41
C GLN A 98 -9.37 -4.87 -7.89
N MET A 99 -10.42 -5.62 -8.23
CA MET A 99 -10.94 -5.69 -9.60
C MET A 99 -12.45 -5.59 -9.63
N VAL A 100 -12.97 -4.91 -10.66
CA VAL A 100 -14.40 -4.85 -10.96
C VAL A 100 -14.91 -6.21 -11.43
N GLN A 101 -16.10 -6.57 -10.98
CA GLN A 101 -16.82 -7.75 -11.42
C GLN A 101 -17.85 -7.39 -12.49
N ASP A 102 -18.03 -8.28 -13.46
CA ASP A 102 -19.08 -8.19 -14.47
C ASP A 102 -20.03 -9.36 -14.20
N ASP A 103 -21.28 -9.07 -13.83
CA ASP A 103 -22.32 -10.09 -13.56
C ASP A 103 -21.93 -11.15 -12.49
N GLY A 104 -21.20 -10.74 -11.45
CA GLY A 104 -20.79 -11.62 -10.34
C GLY A 104 -19.60 -12.53 -10.64
N GLU A 105 -19.00 -12.43 -11.83
CA GLU A 105 -17.73 -13.07 -12.17
C GLU A 105 -16.56 -12.07 -12.19
N PRO A 106 -15.33 -12.49 -11.84
CA PRO A 106 -14.15 -11.66 -12.06
C PRO A 106 -13.95 -11.40 -13.55
N ASN A 107 -13.60 -10.17 -13.90
CA ASN A 107 -13.34 -9.81 -15.29
C ASN A 107 -12.23 -10.68 -15.90
N LYS A 108 -12.57 -11.46 -16.93
CA LYS A 108 -11.68 -12.47 -17.53
C LYS A 108 -10.39 -11.86 -18.11
N ASP A 109 -10.49 -10.67 -18.72
CA ASP A 109 -9.34 -10.00 -19.31
C ASP A 109 -8.33 -9.54 -18.24
N ALA A 110 -8.83 -8.97 -17.15
CA ALA A 110 -8.01 -8.54 -16.01
C ALA A 110 -7.35 -9.75 -15.35
N TRP A 111 -8.11 -10.82 -15.11
CA TRP A 111 -7.60 -12.06 -14.52
C TRP A 111 -6.54 -12.73 -15.38
N PHE A 112 -6.74 -12.76 -16.70
CA PHE A 112 -5.79 -13.29 -17.66
C PHE A 112 -4.47 -12.50 -17.64
N LEU A 113 -4.56 -11.17 -17.70
CA LEU A 113 -3.38 -10.29 -17.66
C LEU A 113 -2.57 -10.42 -16.36
N ILE A 114 -3.25 -10.61 -15.23
CA ILE A 114 -2.59 -10.88 -13.94
C ILE A 114 -1.81 -12.19 -14.03
N ARG A 115 -2.41 -13.26 -14.54
CA ARG A 115 -1.71 -14.56 -14.67
C ARG A 115 -0.57 -14.54 -15.68
N GLU A 116 -0.66 -13.73 -16.73
CA GLU A 116 0.44 -13.56 -17.68
C GLU A 116 1.59 -12.70 -17.13
N THR A 117 1.39 -12.00 -16.01
CA THR A 117 2.42 -11.15 -15.44
C THR A 117 3.54 -12.01 -14.83
N PRO A 118 4.80 -11.85 -15.28
CA PRO A 118 5.92 -12.63 -14.75
C PRO A 118 6.10 -12.41 -13.25
N GLY A 119 6.27 -13.50 -12.49
CA GLY A 119 6.42 -13.45 -11.03
C GLY A 119 5.12 -13.65 -10.26
N ILE A 120 4.00 -13.84 -10.96
CA ILE A 120 2.72 -14.31 -10.42
C ILE A 120 2.61 -15.82 -10.67
N GLY A 121 2.16 -16.59 -9.67
CA GLY A 121 2.11 -18.06 -9.73
C GLY A 121 1.02 -18.69 -8.89
#